data_AF-A0A0Q6GQZ1-F1
#
_entry.id   AF-A0A0Q6GQZ1-F1
#
_cell.length_a   1.000
_cell.length_b   1.000
_cell.length_c   1.000
_cell.angle_alpha   90.00
_cell.angle_beta   90.00
_cell.angle_gamma   90.00
#
_symmetry.space_group_name_H-M   'P 1'
#
loop_
_entity.id
_entity.type
_entity.pdbx_description
1 polymer ?
#
loop_
_entity_poly.entity_id
_entity_poly.type
_entity_poly.pdbx_seq_one_letter_code
_entity_poly.pdbx_strand_id
1 'polypeptide(L)'
;MNYFQICARCATRIDVGPRPQQWCPVCRGVLLSPVPVGQVPTGVRRNFRWVASSPVRARRTRVVRAPSPTPRYDTMPTWGLPVVGRATVEPTESAGDRLAGRVTSMVSVAFFLFVAAALAEFARYAVLLVSRDSLIPAAVLALSDAAVWCLSFLSVGVGLVAAVASVAWLVRARRSAYADRGEVDPRRPRTLFAGSLIPLVNLVAPGVFLTELARVSSQRWSLERVLPWWWTAWIVNWLMLAATLAFRVADGIQARANGVLATALTDLVAAGLAALTLVLIRRSDGRTVRGDDRTLTRWTIAPDPVELTR
;
A
#
# COMPACT_ATOMS: atom_id res chain seq x y z
N MET A 1 -5.71 -70.38 -22.98
CA MET A 1 -4.64 -70.20 -21.97
C MET A 1 -5.34 -69.96 -20.64
N ASN A 2 -5.09 -70.82 -19.65
CA ASN A 2 -5.66 -70.65 -18.31
C ASN A 2 -4.74 -69.73 -17.50
N TYR A 3 -5.32 -68.81 -16.75
CA TYR A 3 -4.61 -67.88 -15.89
C TYR A 3 -5.03 -68.10 -14.43
N PHE A 4 -4.22 -67.64 -13.49
CA PHE A 4 -4.59 -67.59 -12.09
C PHE A 4 -4.16 -66.26 -11.48
N GLN A 5 -4.89 -65.79 -10.47
CA GLN A 5 -4.56 -64.62 -9.67
C GLN A 5 -4.37 -65.03 -8.21
N ILE A 6 -3.53 -64.29 -7.49
CA ILE A 6 -3.31 -64.49 -6.05
C ILE A 6 -3.87 -63.28 -5.32
N CYS A 7 -4.62 -63.50 -4.24
CA CYS A 7 -5.07 -62.40 -3.40
C CYS A 7 -3.92 -61.82 -2.59
N ALA A 8 -3.75 -60.50 -2.64
CA ALA A 8 -2.73 -59.80 -1.86
C ALA A 8 -2.99 -59.82 -0.34
N ARG A 9 -4.23 -60.16 0.09
CA ARG A 9 -4.63 -60.16 1.50
C ARG A 9 -4.59 -61.55 2.14
N CYS A 10 -5.19 -62.55 1.50
CA CYS A 10 -5.28 -63.91 2.05
C CYS A 10 -4.40 -64.94 1.34
N ALA A 11 -3.61 -64.53 0.34
CA ALA A 11 -2.75 -65.39 -0.48
C ALA A 11 -3.47 -66.54 -1.21
N THR A 12 -4.80 -66.56 -1.20
CA THR A 12 -5.59 -67.58 -1.92
C THR A 12 -5.38 -67.43 -3.43
N ARG A 13 -5.03 -68.54 -4.07
CA ARG A 13 -4.99 -68.67 -5.52
C ARG A 13 -6.41 -68.83 -6.05
N ILE A 14 -6.73 -68.06 -7.08
CA ILE A 14 -8.00 -68.09 -7.79
C ILE A 14 -7.69 -68.35 -9.25
N ASP A 15 -8.19 -69.44 -9.80
CA ASP A 15 -8.09 -69.67 -11.23
C ASP A 15 -9.08 -68.74 -11.94
N VAL A 16 -8.54 -67.91 -12.83
CA VAL A 16 -9.30 -66.94 -13.59
C VAL A 16 -9.25 -67.31 -15.06
N GLY A 17 -10.41 -67.26 -15.72
CA GLY A 17 -10.50 -67.50 -17.15
C GLY A 17 -9.86 -66.37 -17.97
N PRO A 18 -10.38 -66.06 -19.17
CA PRO A 18 -9.81 -65.01 -20.02
C PRO A 18 -9.99 -63.59 -19.46
N ARG A 19 -10.78 -63.41 -18.38
CA ARG A 19 -11.05 -62.11 -17.75
C ARG A 19 -10.51 -62.09 -16.32
N PRO A 20 -9.60 -61.15 -15.98
CA PRO A 20 -9.14 -61.00 -14.61
C PRO A 20 -10.26 -60.46 -13.71
N GLN A 21 -10.25 -60.86 -12.45
CA GLN A 21 -11.10 -60.29 -11.42
C GLN A 21 -10.33 -59.24 -10.62
N GLN A 22 -11.07 -58.24 -10.12
CA GLN A 22 -10.49 -57.16 -9.32
C GLN A 22 -10.44 -57.50 -7.81
N TRP A 23 -11.43 -58.28 -7.32
CA TRP A 23 -11.60 -58.58 -5.91
C TRP A 23 -11.66 -60.08 -5.64
N CYS A 24 -11.05 -60.51 -4.54
CA CYS A 24 -11.13 -61.89 -4.05
C CYS A 24 -12.55 -62.17 -3.52
N PRO A 25 -13.22 -63.27 -3.95
CA PRO A 25 -14.54 -63.64 -3.47
C PRO A 25 -14.54 -64.12 -2.01
N VAL A 26 -13.38 -64.52 -1.47
CA VAL A 26 -13.25 -65.03 -0.10
C VAL A 26 -13.08 -63.89 0.91
N CYS A 27 -12.05 -63.05 0.75
CA CYS A 27 -11.69 -62.03 1.74
C CYS A 27 -11.93 -60.59 1.29
N ARG A 28 -12.49 -60.39 0.08
CA ARG A 28 -12.66 -59.08 -0.59
C ARG A 28 -11.37 -58.26 -0.74
N GLY A 29 -10.21 -58.89 -0.63
CA GLY A 29 -8.91 -58.27 -0.88
C GLY A 29 -8.62 -58.11 -2.37
N VAL A 30 -7.72 -57.18 -2.72
CA VAL A 30 -7.30 -56.93 -4.10
C VAL A 30 -6.56 -58.14 -4.67
N LEU A 31 -6.90 -58.53 -5.90
CA LEU A 31 -6.20 -59.57 -6.64
C LEU A 31 -5.01 -59.01 -7.41
N LEU A 32 -3.90 -59.75 -7.37
CA LEU A 32 -2.69 -59.42 -8.13
C LEU A 32 -2.89 -59.75 -9.62
N SER A 33 -1.98 -59.29 -10.48
CA SER A 33 -2.05 -59.51 -11.92
C SER A 33 -2.15 -61.00 -12.29
N PRO A 34 -2.95 -61.36 -13.31
CA PRO A 34 -3.10 -62.75 -13.75
C PRO A 34 -1.77 -63.32 -14.27
N VAL A 35 -1.45 -64.54 -13.85
CA VAL A 35 -0.26 -65.30 -14.23
C VAL A 35 -0.70 -66.53 -15.03
N PRO A 36 -0.09 -66.83 -16.19
CA PRO A 36 -0.43 -68.03 -16.95
C PRO A 36 -0.03 -69.30 -16.19
N VAL A 37 -0.89 -70.32 -16.26
CA VAL A 37 -0.63 -71.63 -15.65
C VAL A 37 0.56 -72.29 -16.36
N GLY A 38 1.61 -72.66 -15.61
CA GLY A 38 2.84 -73.26 -16.13
C GLY A 38 4.09 -72.39 -15.99
N GLN A 39 3.94 -71.11 -15.62
CA GLN A 39 5.06 -70.23 -15.31
C GLN A 39 5.29 -70.19 -13.79
N VAL A 40 6.54 -70.38 -13.34
CA VAL A 40 6.88 -70.33 -11.91
C VAL A 40 6.66 -68.89 -11.42
N PRO A 41 5.93 -68.67 -10.30
CA PRO A 41 5.69 -67.34 -9.75
C PRO A 41 6.94 -66.84 -9.01
N THR A 42 8.10 -66.83 -9.67
CA THR A 42 9.37 -66.33 -9.12
C THR A 42 9.32 -64.81 -9.07
N GLY A 43 8.82 -64.31 -7.94
CA GLY A 43 8.81 -62.89 -7.63
C GLY A 43 7.46 -62.26 -7.93
N VAL A 44 6.49 -62.51 -7.05
CA VAL A 44 5.33 -61.64 -6.85
C VAL A 44 5.82 -60.30 -6.25
N ARG A 45 6.69 -59.60 -6.97
CA ARG A 45 6.91 -58.18 -6.78
C ARG A 45 5.75 -57.48 -7.48
N ARG A 46 5.28 -56.40 -6.87
CA ARG A 46 4.19 -55.54 -7.35
C ARG A 46 4.33 -55.25 -8.85
N ASN A 47 3.70 -56.06 -9.70
CA ASN A 47 3.77 -55.98 -11.17
C ASN A 47 2.82 -54.90 -11.72
N PHE A 48 2.77 -53.74 -11.07
CA PHE A 48 2.13 -52.56 -11.64
C PHE A 48 3.22 -51.56 -12.02
N ARG A 49 3.35 -51.32 -13.33
CA ARG A 49 4.14 -50.21 -13.86
C ARG A 49 3.18 -49.03 -14.02
N TRP A 50 3.37 -47.98 -13.23
CA TRP A 50 2.66 -46.74 -13.46
C TRP A 50 3.09 -46.19 -14.82
N VAL A 51 2.14 -46.12 -15.75
CA VAL A 51 2.35 -45.48 -17.05
C VAL A 51 1.37 -44.31 -17.09
N ALA A 52 1.91 -43.09 -17.04
CA ALA A 52 1.13 -41.90 -17.34
C ALA A 52 0.80 -41.93 -18.84
N SER A 53 -0.39 -42.42 -19.18
CA SER A 53 -0.95 -42.27 -20.51
C SER A 53 -1.64 -40.91 -20.56
N SER A 54 -1.23 -40.08 -21.51
CA SER A 54 -2.01 -38.88 -21.86
C SER A 54 -3.44 -39.36 -22.17
N PRO A 55 -4.50 -38.74 -21.61
CA PRO A 55 -5.87 -39.12 -21.93
C PRO A 55 -5.98 -39.12 -23.44
N VAL A 56 -6.52 -40.22 -24.00
CA VAL A 56 -6.73 -40.36 -25.45
C VAL A 56 -7.32 -39.05 -25.93
N ARG A 57 -6.56 -38.30 -26.75
CA ARG A 57 -7.08 -37.14 -27.44
C ARG A 57 -8.15 -37.70 -28.37
N ALA A 58 -9.38 -37.82 -27.86
CA ALA A 58 -10.54 -37.97 -28.71
C ALA A 58 -10.40 -36.84 -29.73
N ARG A 59 -10.20 -37.21 -30.99
CA ARG A 59 -10.13 -36.26 -32.10
C ARG A 59 -11.50 -35.62 -32.12
N ARG A 60 -11.67 -34.53 -31.37
CA ARG A 60 -12.89 -33.73 -31.39
C ARG A 60 -12.99 -33.22 -32.81
N THR A 61 -13.83 -33.87 -33.61
CA THR A 61 -14.34 -33.30 -34.85
C THR A 61 -14.88 -31.94 -34.44
N ARG A 62 -14.20 -30.88 -34.87
CA ARG A 62 -14.68 -29.52 -34.69
C ARG A 62 -15.95 -29.44 -35.53
N VAL A 63 -17.10 -29.63 -34.89
CA VAL A 63 -18.37 -29.29 -35.51
C VAL A 63 -18.35 -27.77 -35.62
N VAL A 64 -17.98 -27.27 -36.79
CA VAL A 64 -18.10 -25.86 -37.13
C VAL A 64 -19.60 -25.61 -37.27
N ARG A 65 -20.26 -25.27 -36.16
CA ARG A 65 -21.63 -24.78 -36.19
C ARG A 65 -21.59 -23.39 -36.80
N ALA A 66 -22.44 -23.14 -37.78
CA ALA A 66 -22.69 -21.77 -38.24
C ALA A 66 -23.05 -20.92 -37.00
N PRO A 67 -22.55 -19.68 -36.90
CA PRO A 67 -22.93 -18.80 -35.79
C PRO A 67 -24.46 -18.73 -35.76
N SER A 68 -25.07 -19.00 -34.62
CA SER A 68 -26.48 -18.71 -34.44
C SER A 68 -26.68 -17.20 -34.66
N PRO A 69 -27.80 -16.77 -35.26
CA PRO A 69 -28.12 -15.35 -35.35
C PRO A 69 -27.96 -14.68 -33.98
N THR A 70 -27.39 -13.48 -33.95
CA THR A 70 -27.29 -12.71 -32.71
C THR A 70 -28.70 -12.58 -32.12
N PRO A 71 -28.93 -13.02 -30.88
CA PRO A 71 -30.25 -12.95 -30.28
C PRO A 71 -30.76 -11.50 -30.32
N ARG A 72 -31.94 -11.30 -30.91
CA ARG A 72 -32.62 -10.00 -30.88
C ARG A 72 -33.60 -10.02 -29.73
N TYR A 73 -33.43 -9.08 -28.82
CA TYR A 73 -34.37 -8.83 -27.74
C TYR A 73 -35.12 -7.55 -28.08
N ASP A 74 -36.43 -7.59 -27.91
CA ASP A 74 -37.34 -6.44 -28.00
C ASP A 74 -37.15 -5.46 -26.83
N THR A 75 -36.59 -5.95 -25.74
CA THR A 75 -36.36 -5.24 -24.48
C THR A 75 -34.92 -5.43 -24.02
N MET A 76 -34.40 -4.45 -23.29
CA MET A 76 -33.04 -4.50 -22.77
C MET A 76 -32.89 -5.69 -21.80
N PRO A 77 -32.03 -6.69 -22.09
CA PRO A 77 -31.94 -7.89 -21.26
C PRO A 77 -31.38 -7.55 -19.88
N THR A 78 -32.04 -8.06 -18.84
CA THR A 78 -31.65 -7.89 -17.42
C THR A 78 -30.76 -9.02 -16.91
N TRP A 79 -30.54 -10.07 -17.70
CA TRP A 79 -29.57 -11.11 -17.41
C TRP A 79 -28.20 -10.65 -17.93
N GLY A 80 -27.33 -10.27 -17.01
CA GLY A 80 -25.90 -10.08 -17.26
C GLY A 80 -25.14 -11.00 -16.32
N LEU A 81 -23.84 -11.19 -16.56
CA LEU A 81 -22.98 -11.73 -15.52
C LEU A 81 -23.07 -10.73 -14.36
N PRO A 82 -23.67 -11.07 -13.21
CA PRO A 82 -23.67 -10.13 -12.10
C PRO A 82 -22.21 -9.92 -11.77
N VAL A 83 -21.74 -8.67 -11.88
CA VAL A 83 -20.46 -8.26 -11.34
C VAL A 83 -20.62 -8.26 -9.83
N VAL A 84 -20.71 -9.46 -9.25
CA VAL A 84 -20.59 -9.63 -7.82
C VAL A 84 -19.11 -9.33 -7.57
N GLY A 85 -18.84 -8.11 -7.11
CA GLY A 85 -17.52 -7.79 -6.59
C GLY A 85 -17.17 -8.91 -5.61
N ARG A 86 -16.05 -9.61 -5.86
CA ARG A 86 -15.57 -10.66 -4.96
C ARG A 86 -15.64 -10.06 -3.56
N ALA A 87 -16.38 -10.71 -2.65
CA ALA A 87 -16.48 -10.27 -1.27
C ALA A 87 -15.05 -10.09 -0.76
N THR A 88 -14.62 -8.85 -0.65
CA THR A 88 -13.32 -8.50 -0.12
C THR A 88 -13.43 -8.86 1.34
N VAL A 89 -12.81 -9.97 1.74
CA VAL A 89 -12.54 -10.22 3.15
C VAL A 89 -11.71 -9.02 3.58
N GLU A 90 -12.30 -8.10 4.33
CA GLU A 90 -11.58 -6.94 4.80
C GLU A 90 -10.42 -7.46 5.66
N PRO A 91 -9.18 -7.25 5.23
CA PRO A 91 -8.04 -7.70 6.01
C PRO A 91 -8.10 -6.98 7.36
N THR A 92 -7.92 -7.72 8.46
CA THR A 92 -7.92 -7.16 9.81
C THR A 92 -7.00 -5.94 9.87
N GLU A 93 -7.57 -4.75 10.10
CA GLU A 93 -6.79 -3.52 10.11
C GLU A 93 -5.72 -3.57 11.21
N SER A 94 -4.45 -3.45 10.81
CA SER A 94 -3.38 -3.30 11.79
C SER A 94 -3.44 -1.92 12.44
N ALA A 95 -2.81 -1.77 13.61
CA ALA A 95 -2.67 -0.46 14.26
C ALA A 95 -1.98 0.58 13.35
N GLY A 96 -1.03 0.11 12.52
CA GLY A 96 -0.36 0.95 11.52
C GLY A 96 -1.30 1.41 10.41
N ASP A 97 -2.23 0.57 9.95
CA ASP A 97 -3.20 0.94 8.91
C ASP A 97 -4.21 1.97 9.44
N ARG A 98 -4.67 1.83 10.70
CA ARG A 98 -5.51 2.85 11.38
C ARG A 98 -4.80 4.20 11.48
N LEU A 99 -3.54 4.18 11.88
CA LEU A 99 -2.73 5.41 11.98
C LEU A 99 -2.54 6.04 10.59
N ALA A 100 -2.22 5.22 9.59
CA ALA A 100 -2.10 5.64 8.20
C ALA A 100 -3.40 6.21 7.63
N GLY A 101 -4.56 5.78 8.10
CA GLY A 101 -5.87 6.35 7.74
C GLY A 101 -6.10 7.75 8.31
N ARG A 102 -5.49 8.08 9.46
CA ARG A 102 -5.61 9.41 10.11
C ARG A 102 -4.53 10.40 9.68
N VAL A 103 -3.61 10.00 8.81
CA VAL A 103 -2.44 10.82 8.41
C VAL A 103 -2.84 12.21 7.94
N THR A 104 -3.84 12.33 7.06
CA THR A 104 -4.27 13.63 6.51
C THR A 104 -4.79 14.56 7.60
N SER A 105 -5.56 14.03 8.56
CA SER A 105 -6.03 14.82 9.70
C SER A 105 -4.86 15.24 10.59
N MET A 106 -3.96 14.32 10.95
CA MET A 106 -2.84 14.60 11.86
C MET A 106 -1.86 15.61 11.27
N VAL A 107 -1.49 15.47 9.99
CA VAL A 107 -0.63 16.42 9.29
C VAL A 107 -1.34 17.77 9.11
N SER A 108 -2.67 17.79 8.89
CA SER A 108 -3.43 19.05 8.82
C SER A 108 -3.44 19.79 10.16
N VAL A 109 -3.65 19.08 11.28
CA VAL A 109 -3.58 19.68 12.62
C VAL A 109 -2.17 20.20 12.88
N ALA A 110 -1.13 19.41 12.56
CA ALA A 110 0.27 19.86 12.69
C ALA A 110 0.54 21.13 11.86
N PHE A 111 0.06 21.19 10.61
CA PHE A 111 0.15 22.38 9.77
C PHE A 111 -0.43 23.62 10.47
N PHE A 112 -1.67 23.55 10.95
CA PHE A 112 -2.31 24.71 11.61
C PHE A 112 -1.61 25.08 12.91
N LEU A 113 -1.07 24.11 13.66
CA LEU A 113 -0.30 24.38 14.86
C LEU A 113 1.02 25.09 14.56
N PHE A 114 1.75 24.68 13.51
CA PHE A 114 2.96 25.38 13.09
C PHE A 114 2.66 26.81 12.61
N VAL A 115 1.58 27.02 11.86
CA VAL A 115 1.13 28.37 11.49
C VAL A 115 0.80 29.20 12.73
N ALA A 116 0.06 28.64 13.69
CA ALA A 116 -0.28 29.33 14.92
C ALA A 116 0.96 29.65 15.77
N ALA A 117 1.92 28.72 15.87
CA ALA A 117 3.19 28.92 16.55
C ALA A 117 4.01 30.06 15.92
N ALA A 118 4.12 30.07 14.58
CA ALA A 118 4.77 31.16 13.86
C ALA A 118 4.11 32.51 14.13
N LEU A 119 2.77 32.57 14.11
CA LEU A 119 2.02 33.80 14.42
C LEU A 119 2.24 34.26 15.86
N ALA A 120 2.31 33.34 16.82
CA ALA A 120 2.61 33.66 18.21
C ALA A 120 4.03 34.21 18.38
N GLU A 121 5.02 33.65 17.69
CA GLU A 121 6.41 34.16 17.70
C GLU A 121 6.51 35.53 17.01
N PHE A 122 5.78 35.76 15.91
CA PHE A 122 5.69 37.11 15.31
C PHE A 122 5.02 38.12 16.24
N ALA A 123 3.96 37.72 16.94
CA ALA A 123 3.31 38.57 17.94
C ALA A 123 4.29 38.90 19.08
N ARG A 124 5.05 37.91 19.58
CA ARG A 124 6.11 38.11 20.57
C ARG A 124 7.20 39.05 20.06
N TYR A 125 7.61 38.92 18.80
CA TYR A 125 8.55 39.83 18.17
C TYR A 125 8.02 41.27 18.13
N ALA A 126 6.74 41.45 17.77
CA ALA A 126 6.09 42.76 17.76
C ALA A 126 5.99 43.37 19.17
N VAL A 127 5.66 42.56 20.19
CA VAL A 127 5.67 42.97 21.60
C VAL A 127 7.06 43.46 22.00
N LEU A 128 8.13 42.74 21.65
CA LEU A 128 9.50 43.17 21.93
C LEU A 128 9.87 44.47 21.21
N LEU A 129 9.40 44.66 19.98
CA LEU A 129 9.64 45.88 19.22
C LEU A 129 8.97 47.09 19.85
N VAL A 130 7.71 46.96 20.28
CA VAL A 130 6.96 48.03 20.98
C VAL A 130 7.52 48.26 22.38
N SER A 131 7.94 47.21 23.08
CA SER A 131 8.55 47.29 24.42
C SER A 131 9.84 48.11 24.44
N ARG A 132 10.44 48.37 23.27
CA ARG A 132 11.62 49.22 23.16
C ARG A 132 11.35 50.66 23.59
N ASP A 133 10.16 51.18 23.24
CA ASP A 133 9.81 52.59 23.39
C ASP A 133 8.66 52.80 24.40
N SER A 134 8.09 51.73 24.96
CA SER A 134 6.95 51.79 25.87
C SER A 134 6.97 50.66 26.89
N LEU A 135 6.54 50.93 28.12
CA LEU A 135 6.35 49.88 29.13
C LEU A 135 5.10 49.07 28.81
N ILE A 136 5.29 47.77 28.53
CA ILE A 136 4.19 46.85 28.27
C ILE A 136 3.65 46.28 29.59
N PRO A 137 2.31 46.19 29.77
CA PRO A 137 1.73 45.56 30.95
C PRO A 137 2.21 44.11 31.13
N ALA A 138 2.53 43.73 32.36
CA ALA A 138 3.03 42.39 32.68
C ALA A 138 2.08 41.26 32.22
N ALA A 139 0.76 41.52 32.21
CA ALA A 139 -0.24 40.56 31.73
C ALA A 139 -0.10 40.25 30.24
N VAL A 140 0.26 41.23 29.40
CA VAL A 140 0.46 41.03 27.95
C VAL A 140 1.69 40.17 27.71
N LEU A 141 2.78 40.43 28.46
CA LEU A 141 4.00 39.63 28.37
C LEU A 141 3.75 38.18 28.81
N ALA A 142 3.06 37.98 29.94
CA ALA A 142 2.71 36.65 30.43
C ALA A 142 1.82 35.87 29.46
N LEU A 143 0.85 36.54 28.82
CA LEU A 143 -0.01 35.91 27.80
C LEU A 143 0.80 35.52 26.55
N SER A 144 1.71 36.39 26.10
CA SER A 144 2.60 36.10 24.98
C SER A 144 3.50 34.90 25.27
N ASP A 145 4.09 34.83 26.45
CA ASP A 145 4.97 33.72 26.85
C ASP A 145 4.19 32.40 26.95
N ALA A 146 3.00 32.44 27.56
CA ALA A 146 2.13 31.27 27.65
C ALA A 146 1.70 30.78 26.27
N ALA A 147 1.31 31.69 25.36
CA ALA A 147 0.90 31.33 24.01
C ALA A 147 2.04 30.64 23.23
N VAL A 148 3.25 31.21 23.27
CA VAL A 148 4.42 30.63 22.61
C VAL A 148 4.74 29.26 23.20
N TRP A 149 4.82 29.14 24.53
CA TRP A 149 5.10 27.85 25.19
C TRP A 149 4.07 26.79 24.81
N CYS A 150 2.79 27.08 24.99
CA CYS A 150 1.72 26.13 24.70
C CYS A 150 1.73 25.69 23.22
N LEU A 151 1.87 26.63 22.29
CA LEU A 151 1.88 26.32 20.86
C LEU A 151 3.14 25.56 20.45
N SER A 152 4.32 25.90 20.98
CA SER A 152 5.55 25.17 20.70
C SER A 152 5.50 23.73 21.22
N PHE A 153 5.02 23.49 22.45
CA PHE A 153 4.92 22.12 22.97
C PHE A 153 3.88 21.30 22.21
N LEU A 154 2.73 21.90 21.90
CA LEU A 154 1.67 21.22 21.18
C LEU A 154 2.08 20.94 19.72
N SER A 155 2.74 21.88 19.04
CA SER A 155 3.21 21.71 17.67
C SER A 155 4.27 20.61 17.57
N VAL A 156 5.22 20.54 18.50
CA VAL A 156 6.22 19.47 18.56
C VAL A 156 5.56 18.11 18.81
N GLY A 157 4.69 18.01 19.83
CA GLY A 157 4.01 16.76 20.16
C GLY A 157 3.15 16.23 19.03
N VAL A 158 2.30 17.08 18.45
CA VAL A 158 1.45 16.72 17.30
C VAL A 158 2.28 16.48 16.04
N GLY A 159 3.34 17.24 15.82
CA GLY A 159 4.28 17.06 14.71
C GLY A 159 4.96 15.69 14.74
N LEU A 160 5.37 15.22 15.91
CA LEU A 160 5.93 13.86 16.08
C LEU A 160 4.89 12.79 15.76
N VAL A 161 3.67 12.93 16.26
CA VAL A 161 2.58 12.00 15.95
C VAL A 161 2.26 12.00 14.45
N ALA A 162 2.22 13.16 13.82
CA ALA A 162 2.03 13.32 12.38
C ALA A 162 3.18 12.70 11.57
N ALA A 163 4.42 12.79 12.05
CA ALA A 163 5.57 12.14 11.42
C ALA A 163 5.44 10.61 11.47
N VAL A 164 5.10 10.03 12.63
CA VAL A 164 4.86 8.59 12.75
C VAL A 164 3.70 8.15 11.85
N ALA A 165 2.62 8.94 11.80
CA ALA A 165 1.49 8.67 10.91
C ALA A 165 1.85 8.76 9.43
N SER A 166 2.73 9.69 9.05
CA SER A 166 3.25 9.83 7.69
C SER A 166 4.08 8.60 7.30
N VAL A 167 4.88 8.06 8.22
CA VAL A 167 5.61 6.81 7.94
C VAL A 167 4.67 5.62 7.85
N ALA A 168 3.67 5.53 8.73
CA ALA A 168 2.65 4.48 8.63
C ALA A 168 1.89 4.53 7.30
N TRP A 169 1.55 5.75 6.84
CA TRP A 169 1.02 5.98 5.50
C TRP A 169 1.99 5.54 4.41
N LEU A 170 3.27 5.87 4.51
CA LEU A 170 4.28 5.47 3.53
C LEU A 170 4.37 3.95 3.40
N VAL A 171 4.34 3.21 4.52
CA VAL A 171 4.32 1.74 4.52
C VAL A 171 3.08 1.23 3.77
N ARG A 172 1.90 1.79 4.05
CA ARG A 172 0.63 1.40 3.42
C ARG A 172 0.63 1.72 1.92
N ALA A 173 1.04 2.93 1.54
CA ALA A 173 1.09 3.39 0.15
C ALA A 173 2.08 2.61 -0.71
N ARG A 174 3.24 2.24 -0.13
CA ARG A 174 4.18 1.35 -0.81
C ARG A 174 3.59 -0.05 -0.98
N ARG A 175 3.03 -0.63 0.08
CA ARG A 175 2.41 -1.96 0.03
C ARG A 175 1.35 -2.04 -1.08
N SER A 176 0.48 -1.02 -1.20
CA SER A 176 -0.51 -0.98 -2.28
C SER A 176 0.13 -0.83 -3.66
N ALA A 177 1.09 0.09 -3.83
CA ALA A 177 1.72 0.32 -5.12
C ALA A 177 2.48 -0.91 -5.66
N TYR A 178 3.16 -1.67 -4.78
CA TYR A 178 3.82 -2.93 -5.16
C TYR A 178 2.79 -4.04 -5.45
N ALA A 179 1.73 -4.14 -4.64
CA ALA A 179 0.67 -5.12 -4.84
C ALA A 179 -0.07 -4.93 -6.18
N ASP A 180 -0.26 -3.69 -6.63
CA ASP A 180 -0.85 -3.37 -7.95
C ASP A 180 -0.03 -3.95 -9.11
N ARG A 181 1.26 -4.21 -8.90
CA ARG A 181 2.16 -4.86 -9.87
C ARG A 181 2.37 -6.35 -9.63
N GLY A 182 1.68 -6.92 -8.65
CA GLY A 182 1.87 -8.32 -8.24
C GLY A 182 3.20 -8.56 -7.52
N GLU A 183 3.86 -7.51 -7.03
CA GLU A 183 5.13 -7.58 -6.33
C GLU A 183 4.95 -7.35 -4.81
N VAL A 184 5.92 -7.78 -4.02
CA VAL A 184 5.99 -7.50 -2.58
C VAL A 184 7.04 -6.41 -2.33
N ASP A 185 6.73 -5.45 -1.46
CA ASP A 185 7.70 -4.38 -1.11
C ASP A 185 9.01 -5.00 -0.57
N PRO A 186 10.16 -4.73 -1.20
CA PRO A 186 11.46 -5.26 -0.74
C PRO A 186 11.87 -4.69 0.63
N ARG A 187 11.32 -3.54 1.04
CA ARG A 187 11.67 -2.89 2.31
C ARG A 187 10.78 -3.41 3.43
N ARG A 188 11.42 -3.82 4.54
CA ARG A 188 10.68 -4.17 5.76
C ARG A 188 10.10 -2.90 6.40
N PRO A 189 8.88 -2.93 7.00
CA PRO A 189 8.29 -1.77 7.67
C PRO A 189 9.21 -1.14 8.73
N ARG A 190 9.91 -1.96 9.51
CA ARG A 190 10.86 -1.48 10.52
C ARG A 190 11.98 -0.63 9.92
N THR A 191 12.45 -0.95 8.71
CA THR A 191 13.46 -0.17 8.00
C THR A 191 12.92 1.18 7.57
N LEU A 192 11.64 1.25 7.17
CA LEU A 192 10.98 2.51 6.83
C LEU A 192 10.82 3.41 8.06
N PHE A 193 10.43 2.85 9.22
CA PHE A 193 10.38 3.57 10.50
C PHE A 193 11.76 4.02 10.98
N ALA A 194 12.73 3.10 11.02
CA ALA A 194 14.09 3.42 11.44
C ALA A 194 14.72 4.49 10.53
N GLY A 195 14.59 4.35 9.21
CA GLY A 195 15.14 5.30 8.25
C GLY A 195 14.50 6.69 8.36
N SER A 196 13.20 6.77 8.68
CA SER A 196 12.46 8.04 8.66
C SER A 196 12.32 8.72 10.02
N LEU A 197 12.62 8.05 11.13
CA LEU A 197 12.46 8.62 12.48
C LEU A 197 13.78 8.74 13.25
N ILE A 198 14.79 7.94 12.91
CA ILE A 198 16.10 8.05 13.59
C ILE A 198 16.82 9.29 13.07
N PRO A 199 17.23 10.23 13.95
CA PRO A 199 18.01 11.39 13.56
C PRO A 199 19.26 11.01 12.76
N LEU A 200 19.76 11.92 11.92
CA LEU A 200 20.84 11.69 10.95
C LEU A 200 20.46 10.78 9.77
N VAL A 201 19.91 9.60 10.02
CA VAL A 201 19.43 8.70 8.94
C VAL A 201 18.24 9.33 8.20
N ASN A 202 17.37 10.01 8.95
CA ASN A 202 16.21 10.74 8.45
C ASN A 202 16.57 11.89 7.48
N LEU A 203 17.84 12.32 7.40
CA LEU A 203 18.20 13.35 6.43
C LEU A 203 18.13 12.86 4.99
N VAL A 204 18.36 11.55 4.74
CA VAL A 204 18.46 10.98 3.38
C VAL A 204 17.33 9.99 3.09
N ALA A 205 17.02 9.11 4.04
CA ALA A 205 16.18 7.94 3.79
C ALA A 205 14.74 8.24 3.33
N PRO A 206 14.01 9.25 3.87
CA PRO A 206 12.66 9.57 3.40
C PRO A 206 12.60 9.90 1.91
N GLY A 207 13.58 10.66 1.41
CA GLY A 207 13.66 11.02 -0.01
C GLY A 207 13.87 9.79 -0.89
N VAL A 208 14.71 8.86 -0.46
CA VAL A 208 14.91 7.57 -1.13
C VAL A 208 13.61 6.75 -1.15
N PHE A 209 12.92 6.66 -0.01
CA PHE A 209 11.69 5.86 0.05
C PHE A 209 10.54 6.46 -0.77
N LEU A 210 10.44 7.79 -0.85
CA LEU A 210 9.46 8.49 -1.67
C LEU A 210 9.79 8.43 -3.16
N THR A 211 11.08 8.48 -3.55
CA THR A 211 11.48 8.29 -4.95
C THR A 211 11.22 6.86 -5.43
N GLU A 212 11.50 5.86 -4.58
CA GLU A 212 11.13 4.46 -4.84
C GLU A 212 9.59 4.32 -5.00
N LEU A 213 8.81 4.91 -4.10
CA LEU A 213 7.34 4.92 -4.20
C LEU A 213 6.88 5.57 -5.51
N ALA A 214 7.45 6.72 -5.91
CA ALA A 214 7.07 7.42 -7.13
C ALA A 214 7.30 6.56 -8.38
N ARG A 215 8.40 5.80 -8.44
CA ARG A 215 8.71 4.87 -9.54
C ARG A 215 7.70 3.71 -9.63
N VAL A 216 7.16 3.28 -8.48
CA VAL A 216 6.24 2.14 -8.41
C VAL A 216 4.76 2.52 -8.50
N SER A 217 4.41 3.74 -8.09
CA SER A 217 3.03 4.23 -8.18
C SER A 217 2.54 4.38 -9.63
N SER A 218 1.24 4.26 -9.84
CA SER A 218 0.59 4.65 -11.10
C SER A 218 0.54 6.17 -11.28
N GLN A 219 0.64 6.94 -10.18
CA GLN A 219 0.66 8.40 -10.14
C GLN A 219 2.07 9.00 -10.27
N ARG A 220 3.03 8.25 -10.82
CA ARG A 220 4.45 8.61 -10.97
C ARG A 220 4.70 10.07 -11.36
N TRP A 221 4.12 10.49 -12.48
CA TRP A 221 4.30 11.84 -13.04
C TRP A 221 3.86 12.97 -12.10
N SER A 222 2.90 12.68 -11.22
CA SER A 222 2.38 13.66 -10.27
C SER A 222 3.28 13.78 -9.04
N LEU A 223 3.87 12.67 -8.59
CA LEU A 223 4.79 12.61 -7.47
C LEU A 223 6.17 13.17 -7.85
N GLU A 224 6.69 12.82 -9.03
CA GLU A 224 7.99 13.31 -9.53
C GLU A 224 8.05 14.84 -9.65
N ARG A 225 6.91 15.53 -9.84
CA ARG A 225 6.86 17.01 -9.86
C ARG A 225 6.90 17.65 -8.47
N VAL A 226 6.35 16.98 -7.46
CA VAL A 226 6.23 17.54 -6.10
C VAL A 226 7.44 17.18 -5.25
N LEU A 227 8.04 16.02 -5.51
CA LEU A 227 9.12 15.47 -4.70
C LEU A 227 10.37 16.37 -4.59
N PRO A 228 10.84 17.07 -5.65
CA PRO A 228 11.95 18.01 -5.53
C PRO A 228 11.64 19.16 -4.57
N TRP A 229 10.45 19.74 -4.64
CA TRP A 229 10.03 20.82 -3.74
C TRP A 229 9.92 20.36 -2.29
N TRP A 230 9.37 19.17 -2.08
CA TRP A 230 9.33 18.55 -0.75
C TRP A 230 10.74 18.31 -0.21
N TRP A 231 11.66 17.83 -1.05
CA TRP A 231 13.05 17.60 -0.67
C TRP A 231 13.78 18.89 -0.32
N THR A 232 13.60 19.95 -1.12
CA THR A 232 14.14 21.27 -0.82
C THR A 232 13.60 21.81 0.50
N ALA A 233 12.28 21.75 0.71
CA ALA A 233 11.66 22.18 1.97
C ALA A 233 12.19 21.40 3.17
N TRP A 234 12.40 20.08 3.03
CA TRP A 234 12.98 19.23 4.07
C TRP A 234 14.40 19.67 4.47
N ILE A 235 15.28 19.90 3.49
CA ILE A 235 16.65 20.36 3.74
C ILE A 235 16.64 21.76 4.38
N VAL A 236 15.86 22.68 3.81
CA VAL A 236 15.73 24.05 4.34
C VAL A 236 15.22 24.03 5.78
N ASN A 237 14.25 23.17 6.10
CA ASN A 237 13.75 23.01 7.46
C ASN A 237 14.85 22.58 8.44
N TRP A 238 15.68 21.59 8.07
CA TRP A 238 16.82 21.17 8.90
C TRP A 238 17.87 22.27 9.06
N LEU A 239 18.16 23.02 8.00
CA LEU A 239 19.09 24.17 8.07
C LEU A 239 18.55 25.28 8.98
N MET A 240 17.25 25.57 8.92
CA MET A 240 16.59 26.56 9.78
C MET A 240 16.56 26.11 11.25
N LEU A 241 16.32 24.82 11.51
CA LEU A 241 16.43 24.25 12.86
C LEU A 241 17.86 24.39 13.41
N ALA A 242 18.88 24.10 12.59
CA ALA A 242 20.28 24.26 13.00
C ALA A 242 20.64 25.72 13.26
N ALA A 243 20.19 26.66 12.41
CA ALA A 243 20.38 28.09 12.61
C ALA A 243 19.69 28.59 13.89
N THR A 244 18.45 28.16 14.14
CA THR A 244 17.70 28.49 15.36
C THR A 244 18.41 27.97 16.61
N LEU A 245 18.96 26.75 16.57
CA LEU A 245 19.75 26.21 17.66
C LEU A 245 21.05 26.99 17.88
N ALA A 246 21.72 27.44 16.82
CA ALA A 246 22.90 28.28 16.92
C ALA A 246 22.59 29.64 17.59
N PHE A 247 21.47 30.29 17.23
CA PHE A 247 21.02 31.52 17.88
C PHE A 247 20.66 31.34 19.36
N ARG A 248 20.27 30.14 19.78
CA ARG A 248 19.97 29.84 21.20
C ARG A 248 21.22 29.85 22.09
N VAL A 249 22.38 29.54 21.52
CA VAL A 249 23.67 29.48 22.24
C VAL A 249 24.48 30.77 22.04
N ALA A 250 24.15 31.57 21.04
CA ALA A 250 24.85 32.81 20.73
C ALA A 250 24.61 33.90 21.80
N ASP A 251 25.69 34.56 22.20
CA ASP A 251 25.65 35.68 23.14
C ASP A 251 25.28 37.00 22.45
N GLY A 252 24.59 37.86 23.20
CA GLY A 252 24.22 39.21 22.78
C GLY A 252 22.73 39.43 22.57
N ILE A 253 22.30 40.68 22.73
CA ILE A 253 20.89 41.08 22.66
C ILE A 253 20.35 40.94 21.22
N GLN A 254 21.17 41.31 20.23
CA GLN A 254 20.81 41.17 18.80
C GLN A 254 20.68 39.70 18.39
N ALA A 255 21.54 38.81 18.92
CA ALA A 255 21.46 37.38 18.65
C ALA A 255 20.15 36.78 19.19
N ARG A 256 19.72 37.16 20.40
CA ARG A 256 18.44 36.73 20.97
C ARG A 256 17.23 37.23 20.18
N ALA A 257 17.25 38.49 19.72
CA ALA A 257 16.18 39.04 18.89
C ALA A 257 16.09 38.32 17.53
N ASN A 258 17.22 38.08 16.87
CA ASN A 258 17.29 37.29 15.64
C ASN A 258 16.83 35.85 15.84
N GLY A 259 17.07 35.27 17.03
CA GLY A 259 16.59 33.94 17.41
C GLY A 259 15.06 33.83 17.44
N VAL A 260 14.34 34.87 17.86
CA VAL A 260 12.86 34.90 17.83
C VAL A 260 12.37 34.86 16.38
N LEU A 261 12.91 35.72 15.52
CA LEU A 261 12.54 35.74 14.10
C LEU A 261 12.91 34.43 13.39
N ALA A 262 14.09 33.86 13.69
CA ALA A 262 14.52 32.58 13.16
C ALA A 262 13.56 31.45 13.57
N THR A 263 13.06 31.46 14.81
CA THR A 263 12.07 30.47 15.29
C THR A 263 10.76 30.62 14.52
N ALA A 264 10.24 31.85 14.38
CA ALA A 264 9.01 32.12 13.60
C ALA A 264 9.12 31.66 12.14
N LEU A 265 10.27 31.93 11.49
CA LEU A 265 10.53 31.48 10.12
C LEU A 265 10.67 29.97 10.03
N THR A 266 11.28 29.32 11.03
CA THR A 266 11.38 27.86 11.10
C THR A 266 10.00 27.21 11.19
N ASP A 267 9.11 27.75 12.01
CA ASP A 267 7.73 27.27 12.13
C ASP A 267 6.95 27.45 10.81
N LEU A 268 7.15 28.55 10.08
CA LEU A 268 6.56 28.72 8.74
C LEU A 268 7.09 27.69 7.73
N VAL A 269 8.39 27.40 7.74
CA VAL A 269 8.99 26.38 6.88
C VAL A 269 8.46 24.99 7.24
N ALA A 270 8.32 24.68 8.53
CA ALA A 270 7.70 23.45 9.01
C ALA A 270 6.24 23.32 8.56
N ALA A 271 5.46 24.41 8.60
CA ALA A 271 4.11 24.46 8.03
C ALA A 271 4.14 24.20 6.50
N GLY A 272 5.04 24.84 5.76
CA GLY A 272 5.21 24.61 4.33
C GLY A 272 5.53 23.15 4.01
N LEU A 273 6.42 22.52 4.79
CA LEU A 273 6.75 21.11 4.68
C LEU A 273 5.54 20.20 4.99
N ALA A 274 4.75 20.52 6.01
CA ALA A 274 3.52 19.80 6.32
C ALA A 274 2.50 19.90 5.16
N ALA A 275 2.35 21.09 4.56
CA ALA A 275 1.50 21.30 3.39
C ALA A 275 1.99 20.48 2.18
N LEU A 276 3.30 20.48 1.90
CA LEU A 276 3.86 19.66 0.82
C LEU A 276 3.68 18.15 1.09
N THR A 277 3.76 17.73 2.36
CA THR A 277 3.49 16.34 2.77
C THR A 277 2.02 15.98 2.50
N LEU A 278 1.06 16.87 2.80
CA LEU A 278 -0.34 16.68 2.44
C LEU A 278 -0.54 16.58 0.92
N VAL A 279 0.16 17.41 0.14
CA VAL A 279 0.11 17.33 -1.33
C VAL A 279 0.63 15.98 -1.80
N LEU A 280 1.75 15.48 -1.28
CA LEU A 280 2.27 14.15 -1.62
C LEU A 280 1.28 13.05 -1.32
N ILE A 281 0.67 13.05 -0.12
CA ILE A 281 -0.35 12.09 0.28
C ILE A 281 -1.56 12.14 -0.66
N ARG A 282 -2.07 13.34 -0.97
CA ARG A 282 -3.21 13.48 -1.88
C ARG A 282 -2.87 13.01 -3.30
N ARG A 283 -1.67 13.32 -3.78
CA ARG A 283 -1.20 12.94 -5.12
C ARG A 283 -0.97 11.43 -5.25
N SER A 284 -0.51 10.73 -4.21
CA SER A 284 -0.41 9.27 -4.25
C SER A 284 -1.77 8.61 -4.41
N ASP A 285 -2.79 9.17 -3.78
CA ASP A 285 -4.16 8.65 -3.84
C ASP A 285 -4.88 9.05 -5.13
N GLY A 286 -4.19 9.74 -6.05
CA GLY A 286 -4.78 10.26 -7.28
C GLY A 286 -5.75 11.41 -7.05
N ARG A 287 -5.76 12.04 -5.87
CA ARG A 287 -6.61 13.19 -5.53
C ARG A 287 -5.97 14.50 -5.98
N THR A 288 -6.79 15.53 -6.16
CA THR A 288 -6.33 16.89 -6.42
C THR A 288 -5.72 17.52 -5.16
N VAL A 289 -5.09 18.69 -5.29
CA VAL A 289 -4.55 19.43 -4.15
C VAL A 289 -5.65 19.78 -3.14
N ARG A 290 -6.90 19.96 -3.59
CA ARG A 290 -8.06 20.24 -2.73
C ARG A 290 -8.62 19.00 -2.03
N GLY A 291 -8.26 17.80 -2.49
CA GLY A 291 -8.74 16.52 -1.96
C GLY A 291 -9.82 15.86 -2.82
N ASP A 292 -10.29 16.55 -3.86
CA ASP A 292 -11.29 16.02 -4.79
C ASP A 292 -10.70 14.85 -5.60
N ASP A 293 -11.54 13.84 -5.85
CA ASP A 293 -11.15 12.73 -6.72
C ASP A 293 -10.87 13.29 -8.11
N ARG A 294 -9.70 12.95 -8.65
CA ARG A 294 -9.31 13.43 -9.97
C ARG A 294 -10.08 12.61 -10.99
N THR A 295 -11.27 13.08 -11.34
CA THR A 295 -12.05 12.51 -12.44
C THR A 295 -11.25 12.67 -13.71
N LEU A 296 -10.58 11.59 -14.14
CA LEU A 296 -10.00 11.51 -15.46
C LEU A 296 -11.18 11.56 -16.42
N THR A 297 -11.36 12.68 -17.11
CA THR A 297 -12.29 12.80 -18.23
C THR A 297 -11.90 11.72 -19.24
N ARG A 298 -12.64 10.59 -19.22
CA ARG A 298 -12.53 9.56 -20.22
C ARG A 298 -13.21 10.11 -21.46
N TRP A 299 -12.42 10.67 -22.36
CA TRP A 299 -12.88 11.01 -23.71
C TRP A 299 -13.32 9.72 -24.37
N THR A 300 -14.64 9.54 -24.48
CA THR A 300 -15.23 8.53 -25.32
C THR A 300 -15.45 9.18 -26.68
N ILE A 301 -15.13 8.46 -27.75
CA ILE A 301 -15.46 8.90 -29.10
C ILE A 301 -16.98 8.98 -29.15
N ALA A 302 -17.53 10.18 -29.34
CA ALA A 302 -18.96 10.32 -29.56
C ALA A 302 -19.33 9.51 -30.81
N PRO A 303 -20.38 8.68 -30.78
CA PRO A 303 -20.86 8.05 -32.00
C PRO A 303 -21.21 9.13 -33.02
N ASP A 304 -20.85 8.90 -34.28
CA ASP A 304 -21.18 9.81 -35.38
C ASP A 304 -22.70 10.08 -35.37
N PRO A 305 -23.15 11.33 -35.59
CA PRO A 305 -24.57 11.67 -35.66
C PRO A 305 -25.15 11.20 -36.99
N VAL A 306 -25.26 9.88 -37.18
CA VAL A 306 -25.93 9.28 -38.33
C VAL A 306 -26.88 8.21 -37.78
N GLU A 307 -28.15 8.32 -38.16
CA GLU A 307 -29.29 7.44 -37.82
C GLU A 307 -30.07 7.75 -36.53
N LEU A 308 -30.68 8.94 -36.47
CA LEU A 308 -31.90 9.18 -35.67
C LEU A 308 -33.11 9.58 -36.53
N THR A 309 -33.09 9.22 -37.81
CA THR A 309 -34.25 9.38 -38.71
C THR A 309 -34.53 8.09 -39.45
N ARG A 310 -35.27 7.19 -38.82
CA ARG A 310 -36.15 6.26 -39.52
C ARG A 310 -37.35 5.91 -38.66
#